data_AF-A0A819B7G6-F1
#
_entry.id   AF-A0A819B7G6-F1
#
_cell.length_a   1.000
_cell.length_b   1.000
_cell.length_c   1.000
_cell.angle_alpha   90.00
_cell.angle_beta   90.00
_cell.angle_gamma   90.00
#
_symmetry.space_group_name_H-M   'P 1'
#
loop_
_entity.id
_entity.type
_entity.pdbx_description
1 polymer ?
#
loop_
_entity_poly.entity_id
_entity_poly.type
_entity_poly.pdbx_seq_one_letter_code
_entity_poly.pdbx_strand_id
1 'polypeptide(L)'
;MLVDENGRIAPNIEQLTFIPVHDCGIKYNLYLVYSDRPKHSSKNYSVHIDVFDRLTLNYHVSWHLSLPYSFLPVNRLAAQLIIPEQAEIKDCPLDCSHHGRCRSYADKRTLFFCECDP
;
A
#
# COMPACT_ATOMS: atom_id res chain seq x y z
N MET A 1 -1.67 2.65 4.17
CA MET A 1 -2.68 3.73 4.11
C MET A 1 -3.93 3.28 3.35
N LEU A 2 -5.07 3.93 3.59
CA LEU A 2 -6.30 3.72 2.83
C LEU A 2 -6.35 4.70 1.64
N VAL A 3 -6.62 4.18 0.44
CA VAL A 3 -6.74 4.98 -0.79
C VAL A 3 -8.11 4.75 -1.44
N ASP A 4 -8.66 5.79 -2.06
CA ASP A 4 -9.85 5.67 -2.90
C ASP A 4 -9.49 5.28 -4.34
N GLU A 5 -10.49 4.96 -5.15
CA GLU A 5 -10.34 4.60 -6.57
C GLU A 5 -9.63 5.65 -7.44
N ASN A 6 -9.57 6.91 -7.00
CA ASN A 6 -8.87 7.99 -7.69
C ASN A 6 -7.45 8.19 -7.15
N GLY A 7 -6.97 7.29 -6.28
CA GLY A 7 -5.67 7.39 -5.62
C GLY A 7 -5.61 8.44 -4.52
N ARG A 8 -6.75 8.99 -4.07
CA ARG A 8 -6.75 9.94 -2.96
C ARG A 8 -6.49 9.21 -1.65
N ILE A 9 -5.48 9.68 -0.94
CA ILE A 9 -5.03 9.11 0.32
C ILE A 9 -5.88 9.66 1.46
N ALA A 10 -6.39 8.77 2.31
CA ALA A 10 -7.04 9.18 3.55
C ALA A 10 -6.01 9.78 4.52
N PRO A 11 -6.35 10.79 5.32
CA PRO A 11 -5.39 11.55 6.15
C PRO A 11 -4.68 10.70 7.21
N ASN A 12 -5.21 9.52 7.56
CA ASN A 12 -4.59 8.63 8.54
C ASN A 12 -3.62 7.68 7.85
N ILE A 13 -2.33 7.98 7.99
CA ILE A 13 -1.22 7.13 7.59
C ILE A 13 -0.69 6.43 8.83
N GLU A 14 -0.67 5.10 8.79
CA GLU A 14 -0.07 4.26 9.82
C GLU A 14 1.32 3.82 9.36
N GLN A 15 2.32 4.00 10.23
CA GLN A 15 3.70 3.58 9.98
C GLN A 15 4.14 2.59 11.07
N LEU A 16 4.81 1.52 10.66
CA LEU A 16 5.38 0.52 11.56
C LEU A 16 6.80 0.18 11.13
N THR A 17 7.62 -0.26 12.08
CA THR A 17 8.94 -0.82 11.82
C THR A 17 8.86 -2.34 11.92
N PHE A 18 9.47 -3.02 10.94
CA PHE A 18 9.59 -4.47 10.91
C PHE A 18 11.08 -4.85 10.85
N ILE A 19 11.52 -5.71 11.76
CA ILE A 19 12.88 -6.25 11.80
C ILE A 19 12.79 -7.76 11.55
N PRO A 20 13.26 -8.29 10.41
CA PRO A 20 13.05 -9.69 10.04
C PRO A 20 13.48 -10.71 11.10
N VAL A 21 14.60 -10.46 11.78
CA VAL A 21 15.16 -11.35 12.83
C VAL A 21 14.26 -11.43 14.06
N HIS A 22 13.53 -10.36 14.37
CA HIS A 22 12.76 -10.23 15.60
C HIS A 22 11.25 -10.39 15.38
N ASP A 23 10.75 -9.97 14.21
CA ASP A 23 9.32 -9.72 13.98
C ASP A 23 8.67 -10.71 13.02
N CYS A 24 9.37 -11.73 12.52
CA CYS A 24 8.87 -12.67 11.51
C CYS A 24 7.52 -13.35 11.87
N GLY A 25 7.25 -13.56 13.17
CA GLY A 25 6.00 -14.15 13.65
C GLY A 25 4.94 -13.15 14.13
N ILE A 26 5.25 -11.84 14.12
CA ILE A 26 4.38 -10.80 14.69
C ILE A 26 3.24 -10.48 13.72
N LYS A 27 2.05 -10.30 14.29
CA LYS A 27 0.87 -9.83 13.57
C LYS A 27 0.58 -8.39 13.96
N TYR A 28 0.49 -7.51 12.97
CA TYR A 28 0.12 -6.11 13.18
C TYR A 28 -1.38 -5.94 12.98
N ASN A 29 -2.03 -5.21 13.90
CA ASN A 29 -3.45 -4.84 13.77
C ASN A 29 -3.51 -3.32 13.64
N LEU A 30 -3.98 -2.84 12.49
CA LEU A 30 -4.04 -1.43 12.15
C LEU A 30 -5.50 -1.01 11.95
N TYR A 31 -5.84 0.19 12.43
CA TYR A 31 -7.17 0.76 12.25
C TYR A 31 -7.12 1.79 11.11
N LEU A 32 -7.68 1.43 9.96
CA LEU A 32 -7.79 2.34 8.82
C LEU A 32 -9.08 3.13 8.91
N VAL A 33 -8.98 4.44 8.69
CA VAL A 33 -10.11 5.38 8.78
C VAL A 33 -10.31 6.06 7.44
N TYR A 34 -11.56 6.17 7.01
CA TYR A 34 -11.96 6.93 5.81
C TYR A 34 -11.74 8.44 6.00
N SER A 35 -11.38 9.14 4.93
CA SER A 35 -11.23 10.61 4.93
C SER A 35 -12.49 11.32 5.41
N ASP A 36 -13.64 10.88 4.89
CA ASP A 36 -14.93 11.50 5.11
C ASP A 36 -15.85 10.53 5.87
N ARG A 37 -16.62 11.08 6.82
CA ARG A 37 -17.66 10.36 7.57
C ARG A 37 -19.00 11.08 7.37
N PRO A 38 -20.02 10.45 6.76
CA PRO A 38 -20.04 9.06 6.26
C PRO A 38 -19.18 8.90 4.99
N LYS A 39 -18.65 7.68 4.79
CA LYS A 39 -17.90 7.36 3.57
C LYS A 39 -18.79 7.35 2.34
N HIS A 40 -18.20 7.56 1.16
CA HIS A 40 -18.92 7.53 -0.10
C HIS A 40 -19.21 6.08 -0.53
N SER A 41 -20.48 5.68 -0.50
CA SER A 41 -20.91 4.31 -0.83
C SER A 41 -20.68 3.91 -2.29
N SER A 42 -20.56 4.90 -3.19
CA SER A 42 -20.31 4.67 -4.61
C SER A 42 -18.83 4.46 -4.96
N LYS A 43 -17.92 4.73 -4.02
CA LYS A 43 -16.47 4.64 -4.26
C LYS A 43 -15.95 3.27 -3.83
N ASN A 44 -14.98 2.77 -4.61
CA ASN A 44 -14.14 1.67 -4.19
C ASN A 44 -12.95 2.17 -3.37
N TYR A 45 -12.52 1.34 -2.42
CA TYR A 45 -11.39 1.64 -1.56
C TYR A 45 -10.41 0.46 -1.55
N SER A 46 -9.15 0.77 -1.33
CA SER A 46 -8.08 -0.21 -1.21
C SER A 46 -7.07 0.21 -0.16
N VAL A 47 -6.33 -0.76 0.35
CA VAL A 47 -5.20 -0.53 1.25
C VAL A 47 -3.92 -0.56 0.42
N HIS A 48 -3.25 0.58 0.37
CA HIS A 48 -1.93 0.73 -0.21
C HIS A 48 -0.89 0.61 0.90
N ILE A 49 0.07 -0.29 0.74
CA ILE A 49 1.12 -0.56 1.74
C ILE A 49 2.44 -0.43 1.05
N ASP A 50 3.30 0.44 1.55
CA ASP A 50 4.66 0.63 1.08
C ASP A 50 5.67 0.12 2.11
N VAL A 51 6.76 -0.46 1.61
CA VAL A 51 7.91 -0.84 2.42
C VAL A 51 9.14 -0.12 1.88
N PHE A 52 9.82 0.54 2.82
CA PHE A 52 11.07 1.25 2.58
C PHE A 52 12.13 0.72 3.54
N ASP A 53 13.39 0.77 3.10
CA ASP A 53 14.50 0.65 4.03
C ASP A 53 14.49 1.84 5.00
N ARG A 54 14.53 1.55 6.30
CA ARG A 54 14.34 2.58 7.32
C ARG A 54 15.46 3.63 7.36
N LEU A 55 16.69 3.24 7.01
CA LEU A 55 17.87 4.12 7.13
C LEU A 55 18.10 4.93 5.87
N THR A 56 17.99 4.29 4.71
CA THR A 56 18.24 4.88 3.40
C THR A 56 16.99 5.48 2.77
N LEU A 57 15.80 5.17 3.30
CA LEU A 57 14.50 5.52 2.72
C LEU A 57 14.29 5.00 1.30
N ASN A 58 15.11 4.02 0.88
CA ASN A 58 14.97 3.41 -0.42
C ASN A 58 13.69 2.57 -0.45
N TYR A 59 12.88 2.81 -1.48
CA TYR A 59 11.70 1.98 -1.76
C TYR A 59 12.10 0.54 -2.04
N HIS A 60 11.30 -0.38 -1.50
CA HIS A 60 11.50 -1.82 -1.69
C HIS A 60 10.35 -2.46 -2.46
N VAL A 61 9.12 -2.34 -1.96
CA VAL A 61 7.95 -3.05 -2.50
C VAL A 61 6.64 -2.44 -1.98
N SER A 62 5.56 -2.58 -2.76
CA SER A 62 4.21 -2.19 -2.34
C SER A 62 3.15 -3.24 -2.65
N TRP A 63 2.04 -3.17 -1.90
CA TRP A 63 0.84 -3.97 -2.09
C TRP A 63 -0.41 -3.11 -2.26
N HIS A 64 -1.38 -3.62 -3.03
CA HIS A 64 -2.66 -2.97 -3.27
C HIS A 64 -3.85 -3.91 -2.98
N LEU A 65 -4.23 -3.97 -1.70
CA LEU A 65 -5.27 -4.85 -1.22
C LEU A 65 -6.66 -4.22 -1.44
N SER A 66 -7.49 -4.84 -2.29
CA SER A 66 -8.86 -4.35 -2.52
C SER A 66 -9.75 -4.59 -1.30
N LEU A 67 -10.61 -3.63 -0.97
CA LEU A 67 -11.66 -3.83 0.03
C LEU A 67 -12.95 -4.27 -0.68
N PRO A 68 -13.36 -5.53 -0.56
CA PRO A 68 -14.47 -6.08 -1.34
C PRO A 68 -15.84 -5.53 -0.91
N TYR A 69 -15.97 -5.07 0.33
CA TYR A 69 -17.26 -4.63 0.88
C TYR A 69 -17.18 -3.22 1.46
N SER A 70 -17.92 -2.32 0.82
CA SER A 70 -18.13 -0.95 1.28
C SER A 70 -19.14 -0.86 2.43
N PHE A 71 -19.79 -1.93 2.84
CA PHE A 71 -20.76 -1.92 3.93
C PHE A 71 -20.38 -3.03 4.90
N LEU A 72 -20.02 -2.64 6.11
CA LEU A 72 -20.27 -3.32 7.39
C LEU A 72 -19.30 -2.69 8.41
N PRO A 73 -19.75 -2.43 9.65
CA PRO A 73 -19.05 -1.51 10.57
C PRO A 73 -17.68 -2.00 11.03
N VAL A 74 -17.33 -3.27 10.79
CA VAL A 74 -16.05 -3.87 11.22
C VAL A 74 -15.59 -4.94 10.23
N ASN A 75 -15.26 -4.55 8.99
CA ASN A 75 -14.58 -5.48 8.08
C ASN A 75 -13.11 -5.63 8.51
N ARG A 76 -12.74 -6.84 8.97
CA ARG A 76 -11.35 -7.18 9.23
C ARG A 76 -10.71 -7.72 7.96
N LEU A 77 -9.79 -6.96 7.39
CA LEU A 77 -8.90 -7.45 6.35
C LEU A 77 -7.69 -8.12 7.01
N ALA A 78 -7.37 -9.35 6.59
CA ALA A 78 -6.14 -10.03 6.96
C ALA A 78 -5.39 -10.41 5.69
N ALA A 79 -4.13 -10.00 5.60
CA ALA A 79 -3.24 -10.32 4.49
C ALA A 79 -1.88 -10.72 5.03
N GLN A 80 -1.27 -11.73 4.43
CA GLN A 80 0.13 -12.08 4.65
C GLN A 80 0.96 -11.42 3.55
N LEU A 81 1.90 -10.56 3.95
CA LEU A 81 2.79 -9.86 3.04
C LEU A 81 4.13 -10.60 2.98
N ILE A 82 4.60 -10.90 1.78
CA ILE A 82 5.89 -11.56 1.56
C ILE A 82 6.86 -10.50 1.04
N ILE A 83 7.79 -10.07 1.90
CA ILE A 83 8.83 -9.10 1.53
C ILE A 83 9.93 -9.86 0.76
N PRO A 84 10.14 -9.58 -0.53
CA PRO A 84 11.19 -10.23 -1.31
C PRO A 84 12.57 -9.74 -0.85
N GLU A 85 13.64 -10.49 -1.14
CA GLU A 85 15.00 -10.06 -0.80
C GLU A 85 15.47 -8.90 -1.69
N GLN A 86 15.11 -8.92 -2.98
CA GLN A 86 15.39 -7.86 -3.94
C GLN A 86 14.09 -7.20 -4.42
N ALA A 87 14.14 -5.89 -4.65
CA ALA A 87 13.05 -5.17 -5.29
C ALA A 87 12.82 -5.71 -6.71
N GLU A 88 11.59 -6.11 -7.03
CA GLU A 88 11.24 -6.51 -8.40
C GLU A 88 11.29 -5.28 -9.32
N ILE A 89 12.23 -5.27 -10.26
CA ILE A 89 12.27 -4.32 -11.37
C ILE A 89 11.58 -5.00 -12.55
N LYS A 90 10.49 -4.40 -13.05
CA LYS A 90 9.76 -4.87 -14.23
C LYS A 90 9.61 -3.75 -15.24
N ASP A 91 9.44 -4.14 -16.51
CA ASP A 91 9.03 -3.23 -17.57
C ASP A 91 7.74 -2.53 -17.16
N CYS A 92 7.81 -1.21 -17.05
CA CYS A 92 6.66 -0.41 -16.71
C CYS A 92 6.11 0.36 -17.92
N PRO A 93 4.78 0.29 -18.18
CA PRO A 93 4.13 1.07 -19.22
C PRO A 93 3.76 2.51 -18.82
N LEU A 94 3.84 2.86 -17.54
CA LEU A 94 3.42 4.17 -17.01
C LEU A 94 4.54 5.21 -17.16
N ASP A 95 4.23 6.33 -17.78
CA ASP A 95 5.10 7.51 -17.82
C ASP A 95 4.95 8.32 -16.52
N CYS A 96 5.96 8.26 -15.67
CA CYS A 96 6.01 8.97 -14.39
C CYS A 96 6.72 10.32 -14.45
N SER A 97 6.95 10.85 -15.66
CA SER A 97 7.67 12.10 -15.87
C SER A 97 9.08 12.08 -15.24
N HIS A 98 9.69 13.26 -15.02
CA HIS A 98 11.08 13.39 -14.55
C HIS A 98 11.26 13.29 -13.03
N HIS A 99 10.18 13.20 -12.25
CA HIS A 99 10.20 13.23 -10.78
C HIS A 99 9.59 11.98 -10.16
N GLY A 100 9.58 10.90 -10.91
CA GLY A 100 9.02 9.66 -10.42
C GLY A 100 9.51 8.45 -11.20
N ARG A 101 9.37 7.31 -10.54
CA ARG A 101 9.69 6.00 -11.09
C ARG A 101 8.44 5.18 -11.10
N CYS A 102 8.21 4.49 -12.19
CA CYS A 102 7.10 3.58 -12.22
C CYS A 102 7.41 2.30 -11.44
N ARG A 103 6.44 1.86 -10.63
CA ARG A 103 6.46 0.64 -9.85
C ARG A 103 5.22 -0.20 -10.12
N SER A 104 5.34 -1.49 -9.81
CA SER A 104 4.22 -2.44 -9.82
C SER A 104 3.97 -2.98 -8.42
N TYR A 105 2.74 -3.39 -8.15
CA TYR A 105 2.37 -4.01 -6.88
C TYR A 105 2.76 -5.49 -6.85
N ALA A 106 3.25 -5.96 -5.69
CA ALA A 106 3.66 -7.35 -5.52
C ALA A 106 2.49 -8.34 -5.62
N ASP A 107 1.31 -7.98 -5.10
CA ASP A 107 0.09 -8.79 -5.20
C ASP A 107 -0.63 -8.68 -6.55
N LYS A 108 -0.40 -7.59 -7.29
CA LYS A 108 -1.06 -7.29 -8.57
C LYS A 108 -0.05 -6.81 -9.59
N ARG A 109 0.66 -7.75 -10.20
CA ARG A 109 1.76 -7.51 -11.15
C ARG A 109 1.37 -6.71 -12.40
N THR A 110 0.07 -6.60 -12.70
CA THR A 110 -0.45 -5.82 -13.84
C THR A 110 -0.92 -4.42 -13.44
N LEU A 111 -0.88 -4.07 -12.15
CA LEU A 111 -1.25 -2.76 -11.64
C LEU A 111 0.03 -1.97 -11.34
N PHE A 112 0.09 -0.75 -11.89
CA PHE A 112 1.26 0.12 -11.83
C PHE A 112 0.91 1.45 -11.17
N PHE A 113 1.92 2.12 -10.62
CA PHE A 113 1.80 3.45 -10.01
C PHE A 113 3.13 4.21 -10.12
N CYS A 114 3.08 5.52 -9.95
CA CYS A 114 4.29 6.34 -9.83
C CYS A 114 4.71 6.47 -8.37
N GLU A 115 5.92 6.01 -8.08
CA GLU A 115 6.66 6.38 -6.89
C GLU A 115 7.34 7.73 -7.17
N CYS A 116 7.11 8.74 -6.33
CA CYS A 116 7.82 10.01 -6.45
C CYS A 116 9.27 9.83 -5.99
N ASP A 117 10.20 10.49 -6.70
CA ASP A 117 11.57 10.60 -6.17
C ASP A 117 11.56 11.43 -4.85
N PRO A 118 12.47 11.13 -3.91
CA PRO A 118 12.58 11.86 -2.64
C PRO A 118 12.87 13.35 -2.77
#